data_AF-A0AAX4JDZ2-F1
#
_entry.id   AF-A0AAX4JDZ2-F1
#
_cell.length_a   1.000
_cell.length_b   1.000
_cell.length_c   1.000
_cell.angle_alpha   90.00
_cell.angle_beta   90.00
_cell.angle_gamma   90.00
#
_symmetry.space_group_name_H-M   'P 1'
#
loop_
_entity.id
_entity.type
_entity.pdbx_description
1 polymer ?
#
loop_
_entity_poly.entity_id
_entity_poly.type
_entity_poly.pdbx_seq_one_letter_code
_entity_poly.pdbx_strand_id
1 'polypeptide(L)'
;MLCFSQLLVFGMISVASCSSLMELVQQAAHSDSYNKICVDPKNCSRECDIKIPTFCIAFTDVYSCIAKAWCRPKCAIKCKVLPFVDVHRRHSVPCYVKKTLCYIEDRVGKKAFCCIKNDAIKILECIERNLRGGRREYALFTATILHNTSFLKVFEAKGDCCTDKYKSRGLLMITYEKNYKLLEKISCEKISYSKRPELLALPLEINIVNTILFWERLMNDKPKNFETMMDVLKPVSWLEYVKNDKQCPPALDIVERRRIYNELLVIYEN
;
A
#
# COMPACT_ATOMS: atom_id res chain seq x y z
N MET A 1 39.35 -7.83 -37.49
CA MET A 1 39.63 -6.57 -36.78
C MET A 1 38.47 -6.37 -35.80
N LEU A 2 38.73 -6.66 -34.52
CA LEU A 2 38.00 -6.40 -33.25
C LEU A 2 36.45 -6.49 -33.22
N CYS A 3 35.75 -7.05 -32.22
CA CYS A 3 35.91 -8.04 -31.14
C CYS A 3 34.64 -7.90 -30.27
N PHE A 4 33.97 -9.02 -29.94
CA PHE A 4 33.10 -9.27 -28.75
C PHE A 4 31.87 -8.35 -28.49
N SER A 5 30.74 -8.80 -27.95
CA SER A 5 30.45 -9.98 -27.11
C SER A 5 28.94 -10.28 -27.08
N GLN A 6 28.64 -11.55 -26.86
CA GLN A 6 27.32 -12.12 -26.58
C GLN A 6 26.70 -11.56 -25.29
N LEU A 7 25.37 -11.58 -25.19
CA LEU A 7 24.70 -11.98 -23.97
C LEU A 7 23.32 -12.57 -24.27
N LEU A 8 23.26 -13.89 -24.11
CA LEU A 8 22.06 -14.73 -24.03
C LEU A 8 21.92 -15.08 -22.55
N VAL A 9 20.85 -14.66 -21.87
CA VAL A 9 20.42 -15.26 -20.59
C VAL A 9 18.89 -15.29 -20.52
N PHE A 10 18.39 -16.50 -20.23
CA PHE A 10 17.01 -16.87 -19.94
C PHE A 10 16.52 -16.29 -18.60
N GLY A 11 15.22 -15.99 -18.53
CA GLY A 11 14.52 -15.77 -17.27
C GLY A 11 13.00 -15.70 -17.47
N MET A 12 12.34 -16.86 -17.52
CA MET A 12 10.89 -16.94 -17.33
C MET A 12 10.56 -16.79 -15.84
N ILE A 13 9.97 -15.67 -15.39
CA ILE A 13 9.16 -15.60 -14.16
C ILE A 13 8.03 -14.55 -14.31
N SER A 14 6.79 -15.04 -14.16
CA SER A 14 5.56 -14.36 -13.70
C SER A 14 4.96 -13.19 -14.51
N VAL A 15 3.96 -13.53 -15.33
CA VAL A 15 2.96 -12.62 -15.90
C VAL A 15 1.98 -12.18 -14.80
N ALA A 16 2.11 -10.96 -14.27
CA ALA A 16 1.05 -10.37 -13.41
C ALA A 16 0.95 -8.83 -13.42
N SER A 17 1.82 -8.09 -14.13
CA SER A 17 1.86 -6.60 -14.04
C SER A 17 1.79 -5.86 -15.38
N CYS A 18 1.51 -6.55 -16.49
CA CYS A 18 1.54 -5.94 -17.82
C CYS A 18 0.33 -5.01 -18.08
N SER A 19 -0.80 -5.23 -17.41
CA SER A 19 -2.03 -4.42 -17.56
C SER A 19 -1.91 -3.04 -16.91
N SER A 20 -1.30 -2.95 -15.73
CA SER A 20 -1.16 -1.68 -14.99
C SER A 20 -0.17 -0.71 -15.66
N LEU A 21 0.87 -1.23 -16.32
CA LEU A 21 1.83 -0.41 -17.07
C LEU A 21 1.19 0.19 -18.34
N MET A 22 0.43 -0.63 -19.08
CA MET A 22 -0.32 -0.18 -20.26
C MET A 22 -1.39 0.86 -19.91
N GLU A 23 -2.09 0.69 -18.78
CA GLU A 23 -3.07 1.68 -18.29
C GLU A 23 -2.41 3.00 -17.88
N LEU A 24 -1.23 2.96 -17.23
CA LEU A 24 -0.46 4.16 -16.86
C LEU A 24 0.05 4.92 -18.09
N VAL A 25 0.54 4.20 -19.10
CA VAL A 25 0.99 4.79 -20.37
C VAL A 25 -0.18 5.39 -21.15
N GLN A 26 -1.34 4.73 -21.18
CA GLN A 26 -2.55 5.26 -21.81
C GLN A 26 -3.08 6.50 -21.06
N GLN A 27 -3.09 6.49 -19.73
CA GLN A 27 -3.50 7.66 -18.93
C GLN A 27 -2.57 8.86 -19.12
N ALA A 28 -1.26 8.64 -19.22
CA ALA A 28 -0.29 9.70 -19.49
C ALA A 28 -0.49 10.29 -20.91
N ALA A 29 -0.76 9.45 -21.91
CA ALA A 29 -1.02 9.85 -23.29
C ALA A 29 -2.34 10.62 -23.48
N HIS A 30 -3.31 10.44 -22.58
CA HIS A 30 -4.61 11.12 -22.62
C HIS A 30 -4.68 12.39 -21.74
N SER A 31 -3.61 12.76 -21.03
CA SER A 31 -3.60 14.02 -20.29
C SER A 31 -3.26 15.20 -21.21
N ASP A 32 -4.13 16.22 -21.25
CA ASP A 32 -3.96 17.45 -22.05
C ASP A 32 -2.66 18.23 -21.74
N SER A 33 -2.05 17.95 -20.58
CA SER A 33 -0.74 18.47 -20.18
C SER A 33 0.42 17.97 -21.06
N TYR A 34 0.33 16.76 -21.62
CA TYR A 34 1.39 16.20 -22.48
C TYR A 34 1.16 16.50 -23.98
N ASN A 35 -0.10 16.65 -24.40
CA ASN A 35 -0.44 16.98 -25.79
C ASN A 35 -0.06 18.41 -26.22
N LYS A 36 0.30 19.29 -25.29
CA LYS A 36 0.76 20.66 -25.63
C LYS A 36 2.20 20.75 -26.14
N ILE A 37 2.99 19.67 -26.14
CA ILE A 37 4.40 19.71 -26.54
C ILE A 37 4.61 19.34 -28.02
N CYS A 38 3.61 18.79 -28.71
CA CYS A 38 3.76 18.29 -30.07
C CYS A 38 2.79 18.94 -31.05
N VAL A 39 3.07 20.17 -31.48
CA VAL A 39 2.44 20.76 -32.67
C VAL A 39 3.46 21.49 -33.53
N ASP A 40 4.18 20.73 -34.37
CA ASP A 40 4.64 21.17 -35.69
C ASP A 40 4.83 19.94 -36.59
N PRO A 41 3.92 19.65 -37.55
CA PRO A 41 4.01 18.47 -38.41
C PRO A 41 5.17 18.50 -39.42
N LYS A 42 5.92 19.60 -39.53
CA LYS A 42 6.94 19.78 -40.59
C LYS A 42 8.38 19.89 -40.08
N ASN A 43 8.61 19.89 -38.77
CA ASN A 43 9.94 19.96 -38.16
C ASN A 43 10.18 18.77 -37.20
N CYS A 44 10.46 17.59 -37.75
CA CYS A 44 10.93 16.44 -36.98
C CYS A 44 12.42 16.58 -36.61
N SER A 45 12.74 17.53 -35.74
CA SER A 45 14.02 17.60 -35.04
C SER A 45 13.81 18.09 -33.60
N ARG A 46 13.05 17.33 -32.81
CA ARG A 46 12.99 17.56 -31.36
C ARG A 46 13.17 16.26 -30.62
N GLU A 47 14.27 16.20 -29.87
CA GLU A 47 14.51 15.23 -28.82
C GLU A 47 13.36 15.34 -27.81
N CYS A 48 12.62 14.24 -27.61
CA CYS A 48 11.61 14.16 -26.57
C CYS A 48 12.25 13.53 -25.33
N ASP A 49 12.58 14.35 -24.34
CA ASP A 49 13.05 13.87 -23.05
C ASP A 49 11.87 13.34 -22.22
N ILE A 50 11.69 12.03 -22.21
CA ILE A 50 10.70 11.37 -21.36
C ILE A 50 11.38 10.99 -20.04
N LYS A 51 10.97 11.63 -18.94
CA LYS A 51 11.37 11.24 -17.58
C LYS A 51 10.38 10.21 -17.04
N ILE A 52 10.84 8.96 -16.83
CA ILE A 52 10.03 7.89 -16.25
C ILE A 52 10.54 7.61 -14.82
N PRO A 53 9.71 7.74 -13.78
CA PRO A 53 10.08 7.34 -12.42
C PRO A 53 10.22 5.82 -12.33
N THR A 54 11.43 5.34 -12.07
CA THR A 54 11.73 3.91 -11.95
C THR A 54 11.28 3.37 -10.60
N PHE A 55 10.06 2.85 -10.53
CA PHE A 55 9.73 1.88 -9.49
C PHE A 55 9.26 0.51 -10.01
N CYS A 56 8.94 0.34 -11.30
CA CYS A 56 8.41 -0.94 -11.79
C CYS A 56 8.66 -1.19 -13.28
N ILE A 57 9.91 -1.10 -13.79
CA ILE A 57 10.15 -1.52 -15.18
C ILE A 57 11.39 -2.39 -15.30
N ALA A 58 11.17 -3.67 -15.60
CA ALA A 58 12.21 -4.52 -16.18
C ALA A 58 12.54 -3.96 -17.57
N PHE A 59 13.84 -3.74 -17.85
CA PHE A 59 14.36 -3.04 -19.03
C PHE A 59 13.77 -3.48 -20.39
N THR A 60 13.23 -4.69 -20.49
CA THR A 60 12.59 -5.24 -21.69
C THR A 60 11.21 -4.66 -22.01
N ASP A 61 10.46 -4.15 -21.02
CA ASP A 61 9.07 -3.70 -21.24
C ASP A 61 8.92 -2.27 -21.78
N VAL A 62 9.95 -1.43 -21.62
CA VAL A 62 9.93 -0.05 -22.16
C VAL A 62 9.97 -0.09 -23.69
N TYR A 63 10.85 -0.93 -24.26
CA TYR A 63 11.02 -1.02 -25.71
C TYR A 63 9.81 -1.62 -26.42
N SER A 64 9.14 -2.60 -25.80
CA SER A 64 7.93 -3.22 -26.35
C SER A 64 6.70 -2.30 -26.28
N CYS A 65 6.59 -1.46 -25.25
CA CYS A 65 5.55 -0.43 -25.16
C CYS A 65 5.73 0.69 -26.20
N ILE A 66 6.98 1.17 -26.38
CA ILE A 66 7.30 2.20 -27.39
C ILE A 66 7.09 1.65 -28.81
N ALA A 67 7.42 0.38 -29.08
CA ALA A 67 7.21 -0.24 -30.38
C ALA A 67 5.73 -0.43 -30.74
N LYS A 68 4.83 -0.60 -29.75
CA LYS A 68 3.38 -0.74 -29.97
C LYS A 68 2.67 0.61 -30.16
N ALA A 69 3.22 1.70 -29.63
CA ALA A 69 2.66 3.04 -29.74
C ALA A 69 3.27 3.81 -30.93
N TRP A 70 2.83 3.51 -32.15
CA TRP A 70 2.69 4.51 -33.23
C TRP A 70 3.92 5.27 -33.75
N CYS A 71 5.13 4.69 -33.73
CA CYS A 71 6.25 5.28 -34.47
C CYS A 71 6.47 4.58 -35.82
N ARG A 72 6.20 5.28 -36.93
CA ARG A 72 6.79 4.93 -38.23
C ARG A 72 8.33 4.96 -38.08
N PRO A 73 9.07 3.99 -38.64
CA PRO A 73 10.46 3.67 -38.28
C PRO A 73 11.53 4.68 -38.74
N LYS A 74 11.24 6.00 -38.81
CA LYS A 74 12.18 7.00 -39.33
C LYS A 74 12.87 7.88 -38.28
N CYS A 75 12.52 7.75 -37.00
CA CYS A 75 13.13 8.56 -35.94
C CYS A 75 13.73 7.64 -34.87
N ALA A 76 15.04 7.71 -34.67
CA ALA A 76 15.71 7.00 -33.58
C ALA A 76 15.36 7.69 -32.26
N ILE A 77 14.64 7.00 -31.37
CA ILE A 77 14.39 7.49 -30.02
C ILE A 77 15.65 7.20 -29.18
N LYS A 78 16.39 8.24 -28.80
CA LYS A 78 17.45 8.13 -27.79
C LYS A 78 16.82 8.22 -26.41
N CYS A 79 16.56 7.08 -25.79
CA CYS A 79 16.23 7.04 -24.36
C CYS A 79 17.53 7.24 -23.56
N LYS A 80 17.70 8.42 -22.95
CA LYS A 80 18.77 8.63 -21.97
C LYS A 80 18.28 8.15 -20.61
N VAL A 81 18.68 6.93 -20.23
CA VAL A 81 18.51 6.45 -18.86
C VAL A 81 19.43 7.28 -17.98
N LEU A 82 18.86 8.20 -17.21
CA LEU A 82 19.62 8.90 -16.19
C LEU A 82 19.87 7.89 -15.06
N PRO A 83 21.13 7.68 -14.62
CA PRO A 83 21.37 6.92 -13.41
C PRO A 83 20.62 7.63 -12.28
N PHE A 84 19.67 6.92 -11.67
CA PHE A 84 19.08 7.39 -10.43
C PHE A 84 20.23 7.46 -9.44
N VAL A 85 20.67 8.68 -9.12
CA VAL A 85 21.51 8.90 -7.95
C VAL A 85 20.62 8.50 -6.81
N ASP A 86 20.93 7.35 -6.23
CA ASP A 86 20.24 6.85 -5.07
C ASP A 86 20.46 7.84 -3.94
N VAL A 87 19.54 8.80 -3.81
CA VAL A 87 19.44 9.68 -2.64
C VAL A 87 18.83 8.87 -1.50
N HIS A 88 19.26 7.62 -1.30
CA HIS A 88 19.32 7.01 0.01
C HIS A 88 20.31 7.83 0.85
N ARG A 89 19.86 9.02 1.28
CA ARG A 89 20.05 9.38 2.69
C ARG A 89 19.63 8.12 3.43
N ARG A 90 20.58 7.49 4.13
CA ARG A 90 20.29 6.45 5.12
C ARG A 90 19.42 7.10 6.17
N HIS A 91 18.13 7.26 5.88
CA HIS A 91 17.15 7.61 6.88
C HIS A 91 17.17 6.43 7.82
N SER A 92 17.74 6.66 9.00
CA SER A 92 17.68 5.70 10.08
C SER A 92 16.23 5.28 10.22
N VAL A 93 15.95 3.98 10.03
CA VAL A 93 14.61 3.44 10.18
C VAL A 93 14.04 3.96 11.50
N PRO A 94 12.88 4.62 11.50
CA PRO A 94 12.31 5.21 12.71
C PRO A 94 12.21 4.18 13.84
N CYS A 95 12.34 4.65 15.09
CA CYS A 95 12.46 3.77 16.25
C CYS A 95 11.28 2.79 16.36
N TYR A 96 10.04 3.26 16.16
CA TYR A 96 8.85 2.42 16.22
C TYR A 96 8.78 1.40 15.10
N VAL A 97 9.20 1.76 13.89
CA VAL A 97 9.26 0.83 12.74
C VAL A 97 10.19 -0.34 13.06
N LYS A 98 11.42 -0.07 13.50
CA LYS A 98 12.40 -1.11 13.85
C LYS A 98 11.86 -2.03 14.95
N LYS A 99 11.34 -1.45 16.03
CA LYS A 99 10.76 -2.19 17.16
C LYS A 99 9.59 -3.09 16.74
N THR A 100 8.71 -2.58 15.89
CA THR A 100 7.56 -3.33 15.38
C THR A 100 7.99 -4.47 14.47
N LEU A 101 9.02 -4.27 13.63
CA LEU A 101 9.54 -5.33 12.76
C LEU A 101 10.13 -6.48 13.58
N CYS A 102 10.89 -6.20 14.64
CA CYS A 102 11.38 -7.22 15.57
C CYS A 102 10.21 -7.97 16.22
N TYR A 103 9.21 -7.24 16.72
CA TYR A 103 8.01 -7.85 17.29
C TYR A 103 7.29 -8.77 16.29
N ILE A 104 7.12 -8.34 15.04
CA ILE A 104 6.52 -9.19 14.00
C ILE A 104 7.36 -10.44 13.78
N GLU A 105 8.69 -10.31 13.63
CA GLU A 105 9.62 -11.42 13.42
C GLU A 105 9.52 -12.46 14.55
N ASP A 106 9.48 -12.01 15.80
CA ASP A 106 9.34 -12.87 16.97
C ASP A 106 7.99 -13.60 16.99
N ARG A 107 6.91 -12.93 16.59
CA ARG A 107 5.54 -13.49 16.60
C ARG A 107 5.27 -14.47 15.47
N VAL A 108 5.81 -14.23 14.27
CA VAL A 108 5.54 -15.07 13.08
C VAL A 108 6.66 -16.05 12.77
N GLY A 109 7.83 -15.86 13.37
CA GLY A 109 9.05 -16.60 13.10
C GLY A 109 9.79 -16.07 11.86
N LYS A 110 11.12 -16.15 11.91
CA LYS A 110 12.05 -15.65 10.88
C LYS A 110 11.68 -16.04 9.45
N LYS A 111 11.30 -17.30 9.22
CA LYS A 111 10.96 -17.80 7.87
C LYS A 111 9.73 -17.08 7.30
N ALA A 112 8.65 -16.96 8.07
CA ALA A 112 7.44 -16.29 7.62
C ALA A 112 7.67 -14.78 7.50
N PHE A 113 8.45 -14.20 8.41
CA PHE A 113 8.80 -12.78 8.36
C PHE A 113 9.56 -12.41 7.09
N CYS A 114 10.52 -13.23 6.65
CA CYS A 114 11.24 -13.00 5.39
C CYS A 114 10.31 -12.84 4.17
N CYS A 115 9.16 -13.52 4.15
CA CYS A 115 8.19 -13.41 3.07
C CYS A 115 7.43 -12.08 3.04
N ILE A 116 7.29 -11.39 4.18
CA ILE A 116 6.52 -10.15 4.31
C ILE A 116 7.38 -8.92 4.62
N LYS A 117 8.69 -9.11 4.86
CA LYS A 117 9.59 -8.08 5.40
C LYS A 117 9.56 -6.77 4.61
N ASN A 118 9.62 -6.83 3.28
CA ASN A 118 9.67 -5.63 2.46
C ASN A 118 8.36 -4.84 2.49
N ASP A 119 7.21 -5.53 2.46
CA ASP A 119 5.91 -4.89 2.56
C ASP A 119 5.68 -4.34 3.97
N ALA A 120 6.11 -5.08 5.01
CA ALA A 120 6.05 -4.64 6.39
C ALA A 120 6.85 -3.34 6.62
N ILE A 121 8.07 -3.25 6.07
CA ILE A 121 8.88 -2.02 6.12
C ILE A 121 8.11 -0.86 5.47
N LYS A 122 7.65 -1.03 4.23
CA LYS A 122 6.93 0.02 3.50
C LYS A 122 5.66 0.48 4.21
N ILE A 123 4.87 -0.46 4.72
CA ILE A 123 3.64 -0.18 5.44
C ILE A 123 3.93 0.61 6.71
N LEU A 124 4.86 0.13 7.55
CA LEU A 124 5.18 0.75 8.82
C LEU A 124 5.85 2.13 8.64
N GLU A 125 6.75 2.30 7.67
CA GLU A 125 7.32 3.61 7.34
C GLU A 125 6.29 4.60 6.81
N CYS A 126 5.29 4.13 6.05
CA CYS A 126 4.18 4.97 5.63
C CYS A 126 3.32 5.39 6.83
N ILE A 127 3.04 4.47 7.76
CA ILE A 127 2.29 4.77 8.97
C ILE A 127 3.03 5.79 9.83
N GLU A 128 4.31 5.57 10.11
CA GLU A 128 5.14 6.49 10.90
C GLU A 128 5.15 7.92 10.34
N ARG A 129 5.23 8.05 9.01
CA ARG A 129 5.27 9.37 8.35
C ARG A 129 3.92 10.09 8.36
N ASN A 130 2.80 9.36 8.39
CA ASN A 130 1.48 9.93 8.15
C ASN A 130 0.57 9.95 9.38
N LEU A 131 0.76 9.03 10.34
CA LEU A 131 -0.03 9.00 11.56
C LEU A 131 0.49 10.06 12.54
N ARG A 132 -0.27 11.13 12.75
CA ARG A 132 0.15 12.28 13.58
C ARG A 132 -0.01 12.05 15.10
N GLY A 133 -0.15 10.79 15.51
CA GLY A 133 -0.40 10.39 16.88
C GLY A 133 0.86 10.23 17.72
N GLY A 134 0.72 10.33 19.04
CA GLY A 134 1.79 9.94 19.97
C GLY A 134 1.95 8.41 20.06
N ARG A 135 2.91 7.96 20.88
CA ARG A 135 3.23 6.54 21.10
C ARG A 135 2.02 5.63 21.32
N ARG A 136 1.03 6.09 22.10
CA ARG A 136 -0.18 5.33 22.43
C ARG A 136 -1.07 5.12 21.22
N GLU A 137 -1.22 6.15 20.39
CA GLU A 137 -2.02 6.05 19.17
C GLU A 137 -1.30 5.20 18.12
N TYR A 138 0.02 5.32 18.01
CA TYR A 138 0.81 4.45 17.13
C TYR A 138 0.69 2.97 17.55
N ALA A 139 0.81 2.65 18.85
CA ALA A 139 0.58 1.30 19.37
C ALA A 139 -0.84 0.80 19.10
N LEU A 140 -1.84 1.66 19.28
CA LEU A 140 -3.24 1.30 19.09
C LEU A 140 -3.56 0.98 17.63
N PHE A 141 -3.14 1.87 16.72
CA PHE A 141 -3.29 1.68 15.28
C PHE A 141 -2.52 0.43 14.81
N THR A 142 -1.25 0.31 15.20
CA THR A 142 -0.39 -0.81 14.79
C THR A 142 -0.88 -2.16 15.35
N ALA A 143 -1.35 -2.21 16.59
CA ALA A 143 -1.94 -3.44 17.13
C ALA A 143 -3.16 -3.88 16.33
N THR A 144 -4.00 -2.92 15.93
CA THR A 144 -5.19 -3.18 15.12
C THR A 144 -4.82 -3.76 13.77
N ILE A 145 -3.88 -3.15 13.04
CA ILE A 145 -3.49 -3.63 11.71
C ILE A 145 -2.87 -5.03 11.82
N LEU A 146 -2.00 -5.27 12.82
CA LEU A 146 -1.32 -6.56 12.97
C LEU A 146 -2.34 -7.65 13.27
N HIS A 147 -3.30 -7.40 14.16
CA HIS A 147 -4.36 -8.36 14.40
C HIS A 147 -5.19 -8.62 13.14
N ASN A 148 -5.71 -7.55 12.53
CA ASN A 148 -6.61 -7.63 11.38
C ASN A 148 -5.98 -8.34 10.18
N THR A 149 -4.71 -8.09 9.92
CA THR A 149 -4.01 -8.60 8.73
C THR A 149 -3.23 -9.88 8.99
N SER A 150 -3.40 -10.49 10.17
CA SER A 150 -2.57 -11.62 10.60
C SER A 150 -1.08 -11.30 10.47
N PHE A 151 -0.64 -10.19 11.06
CA PHE A 151 0.73 -9.66 10.97
C PHE A 151 1.16 -9.36 9.52
N LEU A 152 0.32 -8.61 8.79
CA LEU A 152 0.56 -8.15 7.40
C LEU A 152 0.66 -9.29 6.37
N LYS A 153 0.07 -10.45 6.66
CA LYS A 153 0.00 -11.60 5.74
C LYS A 153 -1.23 -11.58 4.85
N VAL A 154 -2.32 -10.95 5.29
CA VAL A 154 -3.63 -10.98 4.63
C VAL A 154 -4.25 -9.59 4.63
N PHE A 155 -4.65 -9.10 3.45
CA PHE A 155 -5.30 -7.79 3.28
C PHE A 155 -6.72 -7.88 2.70
N GLU A 156 -7.24 -9.09 2.52
CA GLU A 156 -8.60 -9.35 2.07
C GLU A 156 -9.12 -10.59 2.79
N ALA A 157 -10.28 -10.48 3.44
CA ALA A 157 -10.90 -11.60 4.14
C ALA A 157 -11.40 -12.66 3.13
N LYS A 158 -11.10 -13.93 3.41
CA LYS A 158 -11.66 -15.08 2.69
C LYS A 158 -12.94 -15.51 3.40
N GLY A 159 -14.11 -15.31 2.77
CA GLY A 159 -15.38 -15.87 3.25
C GLY A 159 -16.33 -14.92 3.98
N ASP A 160 -16.20 -13.60 3.81
CA ASP A 160 -17.22 -12.67 4.34
C ASP A 160 -18.58 -12.90 3.68
N CYS A 161 -19.63 -13.01 4.50
CA CYS A 161 -21.03 -13.15 4.12
C CYS A 161 -21.67 -11.86 3.56
N CYS A 162 -20.91 -10.77 3.48
CA CYS A 162 -21.33 -9.55 2.80
C CYS A 162 -21.22 -9.76 1.29
N THR A 163 -22.24 -9.36 0.52
CA THR A 163 -22.25 -9.32 -0.95
C THR A 163 -20.84 -9.08 -1.50
N ASP A 164 -20.30 -10.06 -2.23
CA ASP A 164 -18.87 -10.27 -2.59
C ASP A 164 -18.05 -8.98 -2.86
N LYS A 165 -18.70 -7.96 -3.43
CA LYS A 165 -18.11 -6.66 -3.70
C LYS A 165 -17.50 -5.95 -2.47
N TYR A 166 -18.21 -5.81 -1.34
CA TYR A 166 -17.78 -4.98 -0.19
C TYR A 166 -17.28 -5.77 1.02
N LYS A 167 -16.68 -6.95 0.79
CA LYS A 167 -15.97 -7.72 1.81
C LYS A 167 -14.80 -6.96 2.43
N SER A 168 -14.37 -7.40 3.61
CA SER A 168 -13.35 -6.74 4.42
C SER A 168 -11.98 -6.69 3.73
N ARG A 169 -11.40 -5.49 3.60
CA ARG A 169 -10.08 -5.27 2.98
C ARG A 169 -9.21 -4.23 3.67
N GLY A 170 -7.92 -4.28 3.36
CA GLY A 170 -6.90 -3.33 3.81
C GLY A 170 -6.50 -3.51 5.26
N LEU A 171 -5.73 -2.56 5.78
CA LEU A 171 -5.12 -2.65 7.10
C LEU A 171 -6.16 -2.71 8.24
N LEU A 172 -7.27 -2.00 8.09
CA LEU A 172 -8.36 -1.98 9.08
C LEU A 172 -9.48 -2.97 8.78
N MET A 173 -9.36 -3.81 7.75
CA MET A 173 -10.42 -4.74 7.32
C MET A 173 -11.76 -4.01 7.13
N ILE A 174 -11.73 -2.92 6.37
CA ILE A 174 -12.90 -2.06 6.10
C ILE A 174 -13.93 -2.85 5.30
N THR A 175 -15.17 -2.88 5.78
CA THR A 175 -16.30 -3.61 5.19
C THR A 175 -17.53 -2.72 5.08
N TYR A 176 -18.55 -3.17 4.35
CA TYR A 176 -19.80 -2.47 4.03
C TYR A 176 -19.65 -1.28 3.08
N GLU A 177 -20.61 -1.14 2.16
CA GLU A 177 -20.64 -0.06 1.16
C GLU A 177 -20.51 1.34 1.78
N LYS A 178 -21.18 1.59 2.92
CA LYS A 178 -21.14 2.89 3.61
C LYS A 178 -19.72 3.33 3.98
N ASN A 179 -18.85 2.38 4.36
CA ASN A 179 -17.49 2.69 4.75
C ASN A 179 -16.59 2.90 3.53
N TYR A 180 -16.81 2.14 2.45
CA TYR A 180 -16.14 2.37 1.16
C TYR A 180 -16.50 3.75 0.57
N LYS A 181 -17.78 4.18 0.67
CA LYS A 181 -18.21 5.54 0.28
C LYS A 181 -17.59 6.62 1.17
N LEU A 182 -17.47 6.37 2.48
CA LEU A 182 -16.79 7.29 3.39
C LEU A 182 -15.30 7.41 3.05
N LEU A 183 -14.62 6.29 2.78
CA LEU A 183 -13.22 6.24 2.38
C LEU A 183 -12.97 7.00 1.07
N GLU A 184 -13.83 6.82 0.06
CA GLU A 184 -13.78 7.57 -1.20
C GLU A 184 -13.86 9.07 -0.97
N LYS A 185 -14.78 9.53 -0.11
CA LYS A 185 -14.97 10.95 0.22
C LYS A 185 -13.74 11.59 0.87
N ILE A 186 -12.98 10.84 1.66
CA ILE A 186 -11.80 11.34 2.39
C ILE A 186 -10.47 11.01 1.70
N SER A 187 -10.50 10.28 0.58
CA SER A 187 -9.27 9.86 -0.12
C SER A 187 -8.53 11.04 -0.75
N CYS A 188 -7.20 11.04 -0.68
CA CYS A 188 -6.38 12.12 -1.23
C CYS A 188 -6.53 12.30 -2.75
N GLU A 189 -6.76 11.19 -3.47
CA GLU A 189 -6.79 11.15 -4.94
C GLU A 189 -8.19 10.90 -5.51
N LYS A 190 -9.25 11.02 -4.69
CA LYS A 190 -10.65 10.74 -5.10
C LYS A 190 -10.81 9.33 -5.69
N ILE A 191 -10.13 8.35 -5.11
CA ILE A 191 -10.20 6.96 -5.55
C ILE A 191 -11.62 6.44 -5.33
N SER A 192 -12.24 5.91 -6.38
CA SER A 192 -13.60 5.36 -6.31
C SER A 192 -13.64 3.97 -5.68
N TYR A 193 -13.39 3.91 -4.37
CA TYR A 193 -13.47 2.70 -3.55
C TYR A 193 -14.85 2.05 -3.55
N SER A 194 -15.93 2.81 -3.78
CA SER A 194 -17.27 2.24 -3.96
C SER A 194 -17.42 1.44 -5.27
N LYS A 195 -16.68 1.84 -6.33
CA LYS A 195 -16.68 1.14 -7.62
C LYS A 195 -15.64 0.01 -7.66
N ARG A 196 -14.46 0.26 -7.09
CA ARG A 196 -13.28 -0.60 -7.11
C ARG A 196 -12.77 -0.92 -5.69
N PRO A 197 -13.55 -1.63 -4.86
CA PRO A 197 -13.18 -1.91 -3.47
C PRO A 197 -11.94 -2.80 -3.34
N GLU A 198 -11.61 -3.60 -4.36
CA GLU A 198 -10.44 -4.47 -4.42
C GLU A 198 -9.11 -3.72 -4.32
N LEU A 199 -9.09 -2.45 -4.73
CA LEU A 199 -7.89 -1.61 -4.63
C LEU A 199 -7.38 -1.50 -3.20
N LEU A 200 -8.29 -1.52 -2.21
CA LEU A 200 -7.93 -1.39 -0.79
C LEU A 200 -7.13 -2.58 -0.26
N ALA A 201 -7.17 -3.75 -0.91
CA ALA A 201 -6.37 -4.90 -0.54
C ALA A 201 -4.90 -4.80 -0.98
N LEU A 202 -4.57 -3.87 -1.88
CA LEU A 202 -3.21 -3.66 -2.34
C LEU A 202 -2.44 -2.78 -1.34
N PRO A 203 -1.26 -3.20 -0.84
CA PRO A 203 -0.47 -2.44 0.12
C PRO A 203 0.30 -1.27 -0.54
N LEU A 204 -0.39 -0.49 -1.36
CA LEU A 204 0.13 0.71 -1.99
C LEU A 204 0.12 1.87 -0.99
N GLU A 205 1.11 2.76 -1.09
CA GLU A 205 1.27 3.92 -0.22
C GLU A 205 -0.02 4.75 -0.10
N ILE A 206 -0.68 5.01 -1.23
CA ILE A 206 -1.95 5.76 -1.27
C ILE A 206 -3.08 5.08 -0.48
N ASN A 207 -3.17 3.75 -0.51
CA ASN A 207 -4.19 3.00 0.22
C ASN A 207 -3.90 3.00 1.73
N ILE A 208 -2.63 2.96 2.11
CA ILE A 208 -2.19 3.06 3.51
C ILE A 208 -2.55 4.45 4.04
N VAL A 209 -2.23 5.52 3.32
CA VAL A 209 -2.58 6.90 3.67
C VAL A 209 -4.09 7.06 3.80
N ASN A 210 -4.88 6.59 2.83
CA ASN A 210 -6.35 6.66 2.91
C ASN A 210 -6.90 5.88 4.12
N THR A 211 -6.27 4.76 4.49
CA THR A 211 -6.66 4.00 5.69
C THR A 211 -6.35 4.77 6.98
N ILE A 212 -5.24 5.51 7.03
CA ILE A 212 -4.89 6.40 8.15
C ILE A 212 -5.91 7.54 8.26
N LEU A 213 -6.26 8.19 7.14
CA LEU A 213 -7.29 9.23 7.13
C LEU A 213 -8.66 8.70 7.60
N PHE A 214 -9.00 7.47 7.23
CA PHE A 214 -10.19 6.79 7.71
C PHE A 214 -10.17 6.59 9.23
N TRP A 215 -9.03 6.13 9.77
CA TRP A 215 -8.83 6.03 11.21
C TRP A 215 -8.96 7.38 11.92
N GLU A 216 -8.25 8.40 11.44
CA GLU A 216 -8.29 9.75 12.02
C GLU A 216 -9.71 10.31 12.02
N ARG A 217 -10.46 10.11 10.92
CA ARG A 217 -11.86 10.49 10.81
C ARG A 217 -12.74 9.80 11.85
N LEU A 218 -12.52 8.51 12.08
CA LEU A 218 -13.30 7.71 13.03
C LEU A 218 -12.96 8.00 14.50
N MET A 219 -11.68 8.29 14.77
CA MET A 219 -11.13 8.56 16.10
C MET A 219 -11.02 10.06 16.42
N ASN A 220 -11.58 10.94 15.59
CA ASN A 220 -11.53 12.39 15.76
C ASN A 220 -12.19 12.80 17.09
N ASP A 221 -11.48 13.59 17.90
CA ASP A 221 -11.91 14.04 19.24
C ASP A 221 -12.20 12.92 20.26
N LYS A 222 -11.82 11.68 19.95
CA LYS A 222 -12.04 10.53 20.83
C LYS A 222 -10.79 10.18 21.65
N PRO A 223 -10.94 9.68 22.88
CA PRO A 223 -9.82 9.14 23.65
C PRO A 223 -9.07 8.05 22.88
N LYS A 224 -7.74 8.14 22.84
CA LYS A 224 -6.87 7.16 22.15
C LYS A 224 -6.56 5.98 23.07
N ASN A 225 -7.60 5.20 23.40
CA ASN A 225 -7.50 4.00 24.23
C ASN A 225 -8.16 2.79 23.55
N PHE A 226 -7.90 1.60 24.10
CA PHE A 226 -8.34 0.33 23.54
C PHE A 226 -9.87 0.24 23.43
N GLU A 227 -10.58 0.56 24.50
CA GLU A 227 -12.04 0.47 24.57
C GLU A 227 -12.69 1.36 23.50
N THR A 228 -12.23 2.61 23.39
CA THR A 228 -12.75 3.57 22.41
C THR A 228 -12.50 3.10 20.98
N MET A 229 -11.32 2.56 20.69
CA MET A 229 -11.03 1.97 19.39
C MET A 229 -11.99 0.81 19.07
N MET A 230 -12.24 -0.08 20.02
CA MET A 230 -13.17 -1.20 19.82
C MET A 230 -14.60 -0.70 19.59
N ASP A 231 -15.05 0.32 20.32
CA ASP A 231 -16.36 0.97 20.13
C ASP A 231 -16.51 1.67 18.78
N VAL A 232 -15.40 2.17 18.23
CA VAL A 232 -15.35 2.87 16.96
C VAL A 232 -15.34 1.90 15.77
N LEU A 233 -14.45 0.90 15.82
CA LEU A 233 -14.28 -0.07 14.75
C LEU A 233 -15.39 -1.12 14.75
N LYS A 234 -16.01 -1.36 15.91
CA LYS A 234 -17.15 -2.27 16.09
C LYS A 234 -16.92 -3.68 15.50
N PRO A 235 -15.82 -4.38 15.84
CA PRO A 235 -15.69 -5.78 15.45
C PRO A 235 -16.86 -6.59 16.05
N VAL A 236 -17.32 -7.61 15.32
CA VAL A 236 -18.54 -8.37 15.67
C VAL A 236 -18.51 -8.90 17.10
N SER A 237 -17.39 -9.52 17.49
CA SER A 237 -17.12 -10.02 18.83
C SER A 237 -17.28 -8.97 19.93
N TRP A 238 -16.89 -7.71 19.68
CA TRP A 238 -17.01 -6.63 20.64
C TRP A 238 -18.46 -6.21 20.83
N LEU A 239 -19.23 -6.12 19.74
CA LEU A 239 -20.66 -5.82 19.83
C LEU A 239 -21.40 -6.89 20.63
N GLU A 240 -21.07 -8.17 20.42
CA GLU A 240 -21.63 -9.28 21.19
C GLU A 240 -21.21 -9.22 22.67
N TYR A 241 -19.95 -8.94 22.95
CA TYR A 241 -19.43 -8.79 24.31
C TYR A 241 -20.13 -7.66 25.08
N VAL A 242 -20.32 -6.50 24.44
CA VAL A 242 -21.02 -5.35 25.03
C VAL A 242 -22.51 -5.63 25.19
N LYS A 243 -23.16 -6.28 24.21
CA LYS A 243 -24.60 -6.62 24.27
C LYS A 243 -24.94 -7.56 25.42
N ASN A 244 -24.01 -8.42 25.82
CA ASN A 244 -24.18 -9.33 26.96
C ASN A 244 -23.72 -8.70 28.29
N ASP A 245 -23.70 -7.36 28.40
CA ASP A 245 -23.26 -6.61 29.58
C ASP A 245 -21.91 -7.08 30.15
N LYS A 246 -21.01 -7.57 29.28
CA LYS A 246 -19.70 -8.13 29.66
C LYS A 246 -19.77 -9.32 30.63
N GLN A 247 -20.93 -9.98 30.74
CA GLN A 247 -21.12 -11.13 31.63
C GLN A 247 -20.42 -12.39 31.09
N CYS A 248 -20.30 -12.51 29.77
CA CYS A 248 -19.52 -13.57 29.14
C CYS A 248 -18.03 -13.16 29.06
N PRO A 249 -17.08 -14.11 29.16
CA PRO A 249 -15.68 -13.83 28.86
C PRO A 249 -15.53 -13.17 27.47
N PRO A 250 -14.59 -12.23 27.30
CA PRO A 250 -14.33 -11.65 25.99
C PRO A 250 -13.90 -12.74 25.02
N ALA A 251 -14.38 -12.65 23.78
CA ALA A 251 -13.94 -13.55 22.72
C ALA A 251 -12.42 -13.49 22.54
N LEU A 252 -11.82 -14.61 22.11
CA LEU A 252 -10.37 -14.75 21.96
C LEU A 252 -9.74 -13.66 21.09
N ASP A 253 -10.47 -13.15 20.11
CA ASP A 253 -10.01 -12.08 19.23
C ASP A 253 -9.86 -10.74 19.97
N ILE A 254 -10.76 -10.39 20.89
CA ILE A 254 -10.66 -9.19 21.73
C ILE A 254 -9.43 -9.30 22.65
N VAL A 255 -9.25 -10.48 23.25
CA VAL A 255 -8.10 -10.78 24.12
C VAL A 255 -6.80 -10.62 23.36
N GLU A 256 -6.71 -11.19 22.15
CA GLU A 256 -5.50 -11.13 21.33
C GLU A 256 -5.20 -9.70 20.85
N ARG A 257 -6.22 -8.94 20.42
CA ARG A 257 -6.07 -7.51 20.09
C ARG A 257 -5.47 -6.73 21.26
N ARG A 258 -6.00 -6.94 22.48
CA ARG A 258 -5.53 -6.25 23.69
C ARG A 258 -4.11 -6.66 24.05
N ARG A 259 -3.78 -7.95 23.92
CA ARG A 259 -2.45 -8.47 24.17
C ARG A 259 -1.41 -7.82 23.26
N ILE A 260 -1.67 -7.78 21.94
CA ILE A 260 -0.77 -7.12 20.97
C ILE A 260 -0.60 -5.63 21.31
N TYR A 261 -1.69 -4.93 21.63
CA TYR A 261 -1.62 -3.51 22.03
C TYR A 261 -0.74 -3.27 23.25
N ASN A 262 -0.93 -4.04 24.32
CA ASN A 262 -0.16 -3.89 25.55
C ASN A 262 1.33 -4.21 25.32
N GLU A 263 1.65 -5.25 24.54
CA GLU A 263 3.02 -5.61 24.20
C GLU A 263 3.71 -4.51 23.40
N LEU A 264 3.06 -3.97 22.37
CA LEU A 264 3.60 -2.86 21.59
C LEU A 264 3.80 -1.60 22.44
N LEU A 265 2.87 -1.32 23.37
CA LEU A 265 3.00 -0.18 24.26
C LEU A 265 4.26 -0.28 25.13
N VAL A 266 4.51 -1.45 25.74
CA VAL A 266 5.73 -1.72 26.52
C VAL A 266 6.98 -1.60 25.66
N ILE A 267 6.97 -2.15 24.44
CA ILE A 267 8.11 -2.08 23.52
C ILE A 267 8.41 -0.63 23.12
N TYR A 268 7.39 0.21 22.96
CA TYR A 268 7.59 1.61 22.58
C TYR A 268 8.03 2.49 23.75
N GLU A 269 7.79 2.07 24.98
CA GLU A 269 8.24 2.78 26.20
C GLU A 269 9.72 2.56 26.54
N ASN A 270 10.30 1.42 26.14
CA ASN A 270 11.71 1.06 26.38
C ASN A 270 12.59 1.32 25.16
#